data_AF-A0AAC8XTA9-F1
#
_entry.id   AF-A0AAC8XTA9-F1
#
_cell.length_a   1.000
_cell.length_b   1.000
_cell.length_c   1.000
_cell.angle_alpha   90.00
_cell.angle_beta   90.00
_cell.angle_gamma   90.00
#
_symmetry.space_group_name_H-M   'P 1'
#
loop_
_entity.id
_entity.type
_entity.pdbx_description
1 polymer ?
#
loop_
_entity_poly.entity_id
_entity_poly.type
_entity_poly.pdbx_seq_one_letter_code
_entity_poly.pdbx_strand_id
1 'polypeptide(L)'
;MISWLNSNPSVISFITLSIIFIGWSVVFQNSKRITDRNETYNILRSLIDKLEKIVNEGTNFWLNPSSNNLENIAQTKVFLNYIAHIKSDLKLLELRKITIIKNKNLVIIRSSLTLNAESANNLDLEERSEKIEDLAEAIESLKMECYSKYMKLYPLTDK
;
A
#
# COMPACT_ATOMS: atom_id res chain seq x y z
N MET A 1 6.28 58.34 -1.46
CA MET A 1 6.63 56.92 -1.69
C MET A 1 5.99 56.38 -2.97
N ILE A 2 4.67 56.48 -3.16
CA ILE A 2 4.00 56.06 -4.41
C ILE A 2 4.46 56.87 -5.64
N SER A 3 4.67 58.19 -5.52
CA SER A 3 5.19 58.98 -6.65
C SER A 3 6.63 58.59 -7.06
N TRP A 4 7.47 58.13 -6.11
CA TRP A 4 8.83 57.68 -6.38
C TRP A 4 8.86 56.35 -7.12
N LEU A 5 7.97 55.43 -6.75
CA LEU A 5 7.78 54.17 -7.48
C LEU A 5 7.30 54.42 -8.92
N ASN A 6 6.38 55.37 -9.11
CA ASN A 6 5.90 55.74 -10.45
C ASN A 6 7.01 56.38 -11.32
N SER A 7 7.99 57.05 -10.71
CA SER A 7 9.17 57.56 -11.42
C SER A 7 10.24 56.51 -11.72
N ASN A 8 10.15 55.30 -11.15
CA ASN A 8 11.13 54.22 -11.31
C ASN A 8 10.46 52.90 -11.75
N PRO A 9 9.91 52.84 -12.97
CA PRO A 9 9.12 51.69 -13.45
C PRO A 9 9.90 50.36 -13.43
N SER A 10 11.21 50.40 -13.64
CA SER A 10 12.07 49.20 -13.58
C SER A 10 12.01 48.51 -12.20
N VAL A 11 11.92 49.26 -11.11
CA VAL A 11 11.82 48.70 -9.74
C VAL A 11 10.50 47.94 -9.57
N ILE A 12 9.40 48.51 -10.09
CA ILE A 12 8.09 47.84 -10.09
C ILE A 12 8.13 46.55 -10.90
N SER A 13 8.78 46.55 -12.08
CA SER A 13 8.95 45.36 -12.90
C SER A 13 9.74 44.27 -12.17
N PHE A 14 10.84 44.60 -11.50
CA PHE A 14 11.62 43.64 -10.72
C PHE A 14 10.84 43.06 -9.53
N ILE A 15 10.07 43.89 -8.82
CA ILE A 15 9.21 43.42 -7.72
C ILE A 15 8.15 42.45 -8.25
N THR A 16 7.48 42.81 -9.36
CA THR A 16 6.46 41.97 -9.99
C THR A 16 7.05 40.63 -10.44
N LEU A 17 8.21 40.66 -11.10
CA LEU A 17 8.92 39.47 -11.54
C LEU A 17 9.28 38.56 -10.35
N SER A 18 9.78 39.15 -9.25
CA SER A 18 10.14 38.41 -8.04
C SER A 18 8.93 37.74 -7.39
N ILE A 19 7.80 38.43 -7.33
CA ILE A 19 6.54 37.88 -6.82
C ILE A 19 6.08 36.70 -7.68
N ILE A 20 6.18 36.80 -9.01
CA ILE A 20 5.83 35.70 -9.93
C ILE A 20 6.67 34.47 -9.63
N PHE A 21 7.99 34.60 -9.48
CA PHE A 21 8.86 33.46 -9.18
C PHE A 21 8.57 32.83 -7.81
N ILE A 22 8.33 33.65 -6.78
CA ILE A 22 7.96 33.16 -5.44
C ILE A 22 6.62 32.42 -5.50
N GLY A 23 5.61 33.01 -6.18
CA GLY A 23 4.30 32.40 -6.35
C GLY A 23 4.37 31.04 -7.04
N TRP A 24 5.12 30.94 -8.14
CA TRP A 24 5.33 29.68 -8.84
C TRP A 24 6.09 28.65 -8.01
N SER A 25 7.08 29.07 -7.21
CA SER A 25 7.82 28.16 -6.32
C SER A 25 6.88 27.52 -5.29
N VAL A 26 5.99 28.31 -4.69
CA VAL A 26 4.98 27.80 -3.73
C VAL A 26 4.00 26.86 -4.42
N VAL A 27 3.48 27.23 -5.60
CA VAL A 27 2.57 26.37 -6.37
C VAL A 27 3.25 25.05 -6.73
N PHE A 28 4.49 25.10 -7.22
CA PHE A 28 5.26 23.92 -7.61
C PHE A 28 5.50 22.97 -6.43
N GLN A 29 5.93 23.50 -5.28
CA GLN A 29 6.16 22.68 -4.09
C GLN A 29 4.87 22.01 -3.58
N ASN A 30 3.75 22.74 -3.59
CA ASN A 30 2.46 22.18 -3.20
C ASN A 30 2.00 21.09 -4.17
N SER A 31 2.09 21.33 -5.47
CA SER A 31 1.76 20.33 -6.49
C SER A 31 2.62 19.09 -6.36
N LYS A 32 3.95 19.24 -6.17
CA LYS A 32 4.86 18.12 -5.94
C LYS A 32 4.45 17.31 -4.71
N ARG A 33 4.15 17.97 -3.59
CA ARG A 33 3.70 17.30 -2.36
C ARG A 33 2.41 16.51 -2.57
N ILE A 34 1.45 17.06 -3.31
CA ILE A 34 0.18 16.38 -3.63
C ILE A 34 0.43 15.15 -4.51
N THR A 35 1.28 15.28 -5.54
CA THR A 35 1.65 14.18 -6.41
C THR A 35 2.35 13.07 -5.64
N ASP A 36 3.34 13.40 -4.81
CA ASP A 36 4.08 12.41 -4.01
C ASP A 36 3.14 11.61 -3.09
N ARG A 37 2.17 12.31 -2.47
CA ARG A 37 1.11 11.71 -1.66
C ARG A 37 0.21 10.78 -2.48
N ASN A 38 -0.28 11.25 -3.62
CA ASN A 38 -1.18 10.49 -4.48
C ASN A 38 -0.50 9.24 -5.04
N GLU A 39 0.76 9.33 -5.45
CA GLU A 39 1.53 8.18 -5.93
C GLU A 39 1.71 7.14 -4.82
N THR A 40 2.05 7.58 -3.60
CA THR A 40 2.16 6.67 -2.45
C THR A 40 0.82 6.02 -2.11
N TYR A 41 -0.28 6.78 -2.16
CA TYR A 41 -1.63 6.28 -1.97
C TYR A 41 -2.02 5.25 -3.04
N ASN A 42 -1.64 5.46 -4.30
CA ASN A 42 -1.93 4.52 -5.39
C ASN A 42 -1.21 3.18 -5.19
N ILE A 43 0.05 3.22 -4.73
CA ILE A 43 0.80 1.99 -4.37
C ILE A 43 0.09 1.28 -3.21
N LEU A 44 -0.27 2.02 -2.15
CA LEU A 44 -0.99 1.48 -1.00
C LEU A 44 -2.32 0.84 -1.42
N ARG A 45 -3.11 1.52 -2.25
CA ARG A 45 -4.37 1.00 -2.77
C ARG A 45 -4.16 -0.28 -3.58
N SER A 46 -3.18 -0.29 -4.48
CA SER A 46 -2.86 -1.50 -5.25
C SER A 46 -2.46 -2.69 -4.36
N LEU A 47 -1.71 -2.43 -3.28
CA LEU A 47 -1.37 -3.44 -2.28
C LEU A 47 -2.63 -3.97 -1.58
N ILE A 48 -3.53 -3.08 -1.15
CA ILE A 48 -4.77 -3.46 -0.46
C ILE A 48 -5.67 -4.28 -1.37
N ASP A 49 -5.83 -3.89 -2.64
CA ASP A 49 -6.61 -4.64 -3.62
C ASP A 49 -6.04 -6.06 -3.80
N LYS A 50 -4.71 -6.22 -3.82
CA LYS A 50 -4.05 -7.54 -3.88
C LYS A 50 -4.26 -8.35 -2.59
N LEU A 51 -4.22 -7.70 -1.43
CA LEU A 51 -4.49 -8.33 -0.14
C LEU A 51 -5.95 -8.79 -0.03
N GLU A 52 -6.91 -8.03 -0.56
CA GLU A 52 -8.31 -8.45 -0.61
C GLU A 52 -8.51 -9.63 -1.56
N LYS A 53 -7.86 -9.55 -2.74
CA LYS A 53 -7.89 -10.66 -3.68
C LYS A 53 -7.34 -11.94 -3.05
N ILE A 54 -6.19 -11.89 -2.37
CA ILE A 54 -5.59 -13.10 -1.79
C ILE A 54 -6.40 -13.64 -0.61
N VAL A 55 -7.06 -12.79 0.20
CA VAL A 55 -7.95 -13.28 1.27
C VAL A 55 -9.16 -14.00 0.68
N ASN A 56 -9.75 -13.47 -0.38
CA ASN A 56 -10.93 -14.06 -1.01
C ASN A 56 -10.57 -15.38 -1.71
N GLU A 57 -9.49 -15.42 -2.47
CA GLU A 57 -9.00 -16.63 -3.14
C GLU A 57 -8.55 -17.69 -2.12
N GLY A 58 -7.86 -17.29 -1.05
CA GLY A 58 -7.46 -18.18 0.04
C GLY A 58 -8.65 -18.75 0.80
N THR A 59 -9.66 -17.92 1.09
CA THR A 59 -10.90 -18.36 1.74
C THR A 59 -11.65 -19.36 0.86
N ASN A 60 -11.82 -19.05 -0.43
CA ASN A 60 -12.48 -19.97 -1.37
C ASN A 60 -11.75 -21.31 -1.49
N PHE A 61 -10.41 -21.28 -1.50
CA PHE A 61 -9.57 -22.48 -1.52
C PHE A 61 -9.76 -23.34 -0.28
N TRP A 62 -9.76 -22.75 0.91
CA TRP A 62 -9.92 -23.51 2.16
C TRP A 62 -11.35 -24.02 2.38
N LEU A 63 -12.36 -23.27 1.94
CA LEU A 63 -13.75 -23.73 1.98
C LEU A 63 -13.99 -24.91 1.03
N ASN A 64 -13.41 -24.86 -0.16
CA ASN A 64 -13.63 -25.83 -1.22
C ASN A 64 -12.30 -26.28 -1.85
N PRO A 65 -11.45 -27.02 -1.10
CA PRO A 65 -10.20 -27.52 -1.65
C PRO A 65 -10.47 -28.52 -2.76
N SER A 66 -9.61 -28.55 -3.78
CA SER A 66 -9.76 -29.54 -4.85
C SER A 66 -9.52 -30.94 -4.29
N SER A 67 -10.29 -31.92 -4.78
CA SER A 67 -10.03 -33.33 -4.50
C SER A 67 -8.72 -33.81 -5.16
N ASN A 68 -8.23 -33.09 -6.17
CA ASN A 68 -6.99 -33.38 -6.86
C ASN A 68 -5.80 -32.64 -6.23
N ASN A 69 -4.88 -33.39 -5.62
CA ASN A 69 -3.69 -32.83 -4.98
C ASN A 69 -2.80 -32.03 -5.95
N LEU A 70 -2.77 -32.37 -7.25
CA LEU A 70 -1.99 -31.61 -8.24
C LEU A 70 -2.55 -30.19 -8.43
N GLU A 71 -3.87 -30.03 -8.36
CA GLU A 71 -4.52 -28.72 -8.42
C GLU A 71 -4.24 -27.90 -7.16
N ASN A 72 -4.25 -28.54 -5.99
CA ASN A 72 -3.88 -27.89 -4.73
C ASN A 72 -2.41 -27.43 -4.72
N ILE A 73 -1.49 -28.24 -5.28
CA ILE A 73 -0.08 -27.86 -5.48
C ILE A 73 0.03 -26.67 -6.46
N ALA A 74 -0.72 -26.70 -7.56
CA ALA A 74 -0.73 -25.60 -8.54
C ALA A 74 -1.24 -24.30 -7.89
N GLN A 75 -2.31 -24.37 -7.10
CA GLN A 75 -2.87 -23.23 -6.38
C GLN A 75 -1.89 -22.68 -5.34
N THR A 76 -1.15 -23.56 -4.64
CA THR A 76 -0.09 -23.14 -3.71
C THR A 76 0.98 -22.29 -4.42
N LYS A 77 1.36 -22.65 -5.65
CA LYS A 77 2.30 -21.83 -6.46
C LYS A 77 1.71 -20.48 -6.84
N VAL A 78 0.41 -20.42 -7.13
CA VAL A 78 -0.30 -19.16 -7.38
C VAL A 78 -0.25 -18.26 -6.15
N PHE A 79 -0.51 -18.79 -4.95
CA PHE A 79 -0.40 -18.03 -3.70
C PHE A 79 1.02 -17.53 -3.44
N LEU A 80 2.05 -18.34 -3.69
CA LEU A 80 3.45 -17.90 -3.58
C LEU A 80 3.77 -16.73 -4.50
N ASN A 81 3.20 -16.72 -5.72
CA ASN A 81 3.36 -15.60 -6.64
C ASN A 81 2.68 -14.32 -6.12
N TYR A 82 1.45 -14.43 -5.60
CA TYR A 82 0.79 -13.28 -4.96
C TYR A 82 1.60 -12.72 -3.78
N ILE A 83 2.16 -13.59 -2.94
CA ILE A 83 3.02 -13.18 -1.82
C ILE A 83 4.28 -12.46 -2.31
N ALA A 84 4.88 -12.92 -3.42
CA ALA A 84 6.02 -12.24 -4.02
C ALA A 84 5.66 -10.82 -4.51
N HIS A 85 4.49 -10.66 -5.13
CA HIS A 85 3.98 -9.35 -5.53
C HIS A 85 3.70 -8.44 -4.33
N ILE A 86 3.04 -8.93 -3.28
CA ILE A 86 2.81 -8.19 -2.02
C ILE A 86 4.15 -7.73 -1.43
N LYS A 87 5.14 -8.62 -1.37
CA LYS A 87 6.49 -8.29 -0.89
C LYS A 87 7.15 -7.21 -1.74
N SER A 88 6.94 -7.21 -3.05
CA SER A 88 7.45 -6.17 -3.95
C SER A 88 6.79 -4.82 -3.66
N ASP A 89 5.47 -4.78 -3.49
CA ASP A 89 4.76 -3.53 -3.17
C ASP A 89 5.16 -2.97 -1.81
N LEU A 90 5.34 -3.84 -0.80
CA LEU A 90 5.86 -3.44 0.51
C LEU A 90 7.25 -2.79 0.40
N LYS A 91 8.14 -3.32 -0.45
CA LYS A 91 9.43 -2.67 -0.73
C LYS A 91 9.27 -1.32 -1.43
N LEU A 92 8.31 -1.18 -2.34
CA LEU A 92 8.02 0.12 -2.97
C LEU A 92 7.54 1.14 -1.92
N LEU A 93 6.70 0.72 -0.97
CA LEU A 93 6.27 1.57 0.14
C LEU A 93 7.43 1.95 1.06
N GLU A 94 8.37 1.04 1.31
CA GLU A 94 9.60 1.34 2.08
C GLU A 94 10.43 2.46 1.42
N LEU A 95 10.58 2.44 0.09
CA LEU A 95 11.24 3.53 -0.66
C LEU A 95 10.54 4.88 -0.50
N ARG A 96 9.23 4.87 -0.20
CA ARG A 96 8.41 6.05 0.08
C ARG A 96 8.32 6.39 1.57
N LYS A 97 9.24 5.88 2.39
CA LYS A 97 9.33 6.10 3.86
C LYS A 97 8.18 5.48 4.66
N ILE A 98 7.45 4.53 4.08
CA ILE A 98 6.46 3.69 4.78
C ILE A 98 7.13 2.36 5.09
N THR A 99 7.90 2.31 6.18
CA THR A 99 8.64 1.11 6.58
C THR A 99 7.77 0.21 7.44
N ILE A 100 7.50 -1.03 7.03
CA ILE A 100 6.73 -2.01 7.80
C ILE A 100 7.70 -2.83 8.65
N ILE A 101 7.57 -2.75 9.98
CA ILE A 101 8.60 -3.27 10.89
C ILE A 101 8.21 -4.69 11.27
N LYS A 102 9.04 -5.64 10.84
CA LYS A 102 8.87 -7.09 11.02
C LYS A 102 7.72 -7.64 10.18
N ASN A 103 8.08 -8.41 9.16
CA ASN A 103 7.20 -9.16 8.27
C ASN A 103 6.41 -10.29 8.98
N LYS A 104 6.05 -10.17 10.27
CA LYS A 104 5.29 -11.19 11.01
C LYS A 104 3.98 -11.50 10.29
N ASN A 105 3.23 -10.46 9.90
CA ASN A 105 1.98 -10.63 9.17
C ASN A 105 2.21 -11.30 7.81
N LEU A 106 3.27 -10.95 7.08
CA LEU A 106 3.59 -11.62 5.81
C LEU A 106 3.98 -13.09 6.00
N VAL A 107 4.64 -13.44 7.11
CA VAL A 107 4.94 -14.83 7.46
C VAL A 107 3.66 -15.60 7.75
N ILE A 108 2.74 -15.01 8.53
CA ILE A 108 1.44 -15.62 8.84
C ILE A 108 0.62 -15.80 7.57
N ILE A 109 0.47 -14.76 6.75
CA ILE A 109 -0.21 -14.83 5.44
C ILE A 109 0.36 -15.98 4.59
N ARG A 110 1.69 -16.08 4.52
CA ARG A 110 2.33 -17.18 3.78
C ARG A 110 1.98 -18.53 4.38
N SER A 111 2.16 -18.72 5.69
CA SER A 111 1.87 -20.00 6.32
C SER A 111 0.39 -20.39 6.19
N SER A 112 -0.53 -19.45 6.37
CA SER A 112 -1.96 -19.71 6.29
C SER A 112 -2.43 -20.06 4.87
N LEU A 113 -1.67 -19.67 3.84
CA LEU A 113 -1.97 -20.02 2.44
C LEU A 113 -1.25 -21.28 1.95
N THR A 114 -0.07 -21.61 2.49
CA THR A 114 0.78 -22.65 1.91
C THR A 114 1.02 -23.85 2.81
N LEU A 115 0.88 -23.70 4.14
CA LEU A 115 1.13 -24.79 5.06
C LEU A 115 0.03 -25.83 4.92
N ASN A 116 0.42 -27.07 4.59
CA ASN A 116 -0.47 -28.21 4.34
C ASN A 116 -1.48 -28.00 3.20
N ALA A 117 -1.30 -26.98 2.36
CA ALA A 117 -2.20 -26.68 1.25
C ALA A 117 -2.24 -27.82 0.22
N GLU A 118 -1.13 -28.53 0.01
CA GLU A 118 -1.04 -29.67 -0.93
C GLU A 118 -2.00 -30.83 -0.57
N SER A 119 -2.29 -30.98 0.72
CA SER A 119 -3.19 -31.97 1.30
C SER A 119 -4.45 -31.34 1.91
N ALA A 120 -4.87 -30.17 1.41
CA ALA A 120 -5.99 -29.42 1.99
C ALA A 120 -7.31 -30.20 2.02
N ASN A 121 -7.51 -31.13 1.09
CA ASN A 121 -8.66 -32.05 1.05
C ASN A 121 -8.69 -33.07 2.20
N ASN A 122 -7.55 -33.32 2.85
CA ASN A 122 -7.44 -34.26 3.97
C ASN A 122 -7.59 -33.58 5.34
N LEU A 123 -7.62 -32.25 5.39
CA LEU A 123 -7.81 -31.48 6.61
C LEU A 123 -9.30 -31.42 6.96
N ASP A 124 -9.60 -31.42 8.25
CA ASP A 124 -10.97 -31.23 8.69
C ASP A 124 -11.43 -29.77 8.44
N LEU A 125 -12.71 -29.49 8.71
CA LEU A 125 -13.24 -28.15 8.51
C LEU A 125 -12.72 -27.15 9.56
N GLU A 126 -12.38 -27.61 10.76
CA GLU A 126 -11.95 -26.78 11.88
C GLU A 126 -10.53 -26.23 11.61
N GLU A 127 -9.60 -27.10 11.22
CA GLU A 127 -8.24 -26.73 10.80
C GLU A 127 -8.27 -25.75 9.62
N ARG A 128 -9.16 -25.97 8.64
CA ARG A 128 -9.31 -25.07 7.49
C ARG A 128 -9.91 -23.73 7.89
N SER A 129 -10.84 -23.73 8.84
CA SER A 129 -11.41 -22.50 9.41
C SER A 129 -10.34 -21.67 10.13
N GLU A 130 -9.47 -22.32 10.91
CA GLU A 130 -8.33 -21.64 11.56
C GLU A 130 -7.41 -20.99 10.54
N LYS A 131 -7.11 -21.66 9.41
CA LYS A 131 -6.31 -21.05 8.32
C LYS A 131 -6.97 -19.82 7.73
N ILE A 132 -8.28 -19.82 7.56
CA ILE A 132 -9.03 -18.67 7.04
C ILE A 132 -8.98 -17.51 8.04
N GLU A 133 -9.18 -17.79 9.33
CA GLU A 133 -9.14 -16.79 10.39
C GLU A 133 -7.75 -16.15 10.51
N ASP A 134 -6.70 -16.96 10.63
CA ASP A 134 -5.30 -16.50 10.66
C ASP A 134 -4.97 -15.62 9.45
N LEU A 135 -5.42 -16.03 8.26
CA LEU A 135 -5.19 -15.30 7.03
C LEU A 135 -5.89 -13.93 7.07
N ALA A 136 -7.15 -13.90 7.46
CA ALA A 136 -7.95 -12.69 7.52
C ALA A 136 -7.38 -11.70 8.55
N GLU A 137 -7.05 -12.17 9.75
CA GLU A 137 -6.48 -11.33 10.81
C GLU A 137 -5.13 -10.74 10.39
N ALA A 138 -4.24 -11.57 9.82
CA ALA A 138 -2.92 -11.10 9.40
C ALA A 138 -3.00 -10.08 8.26
N ILE A 139 -3.95 -10.25 7.32
CA ILE A 139 -4.18 -9.29 6.25
C ILE A 139 -4.73 -7.98 6.79
N GLU A 140 -5.73 -8.02 7.66
CA GLU A 140 -6.32 -6.81 8.22
C GLU A 140 -5.31 -6.04 9.08
N SER A 141 -4.52 -6.75 9.89
CA SER A 141 -3.41 -6.19 10.65
C SER A 141 -2.39 -5.50 9.73
N LEU A 142 -2.03 -6.13 8.61
CA LEU A 142 -1.10 -5.54 7.65
C LEU A 142 -1.68 -4.28 6.97
N LYS A 143 -2.96 -4.31 6.55
CA LYS A 143 -3.64 -3.14 5.98
C LYS A 143 -3.63 -1.97 6.96
N MET A 144 -3.99 -2.22 8.21
CA MET A 144 -4.03 -1.20 9.26
C MET A 144 -2.65 -0.64 9.57
N GLU A 145 -1.61 -1.47 9.59
CA GLU A 145 -0.23 -1.00 9.74
C GLU A 145 0.16 -0.07 8.58
N CYS A 146 -0.10 -0.47 7.33
CA CYS A 146 0.18 0.34 6.14
C CYS A 146 -0.52 1.70 6.21
N TYR A 147 -1.83 1.69 6.47
CA TYR A 147 -2.64 2.91 6.57
C TYR A 147 -2.17 3.83 7.70
N SER A 148 -1.91 3.28 8.88
CA SER A 148 -1.46 4.09 10.02
C SER A 148 -0.15 4.81 9.72
N LYS A 149 0.77 4.16 9.00
CA LYS A 149 2.06 4.76 8.59
C LYS A 149 1.89 5.78 7.49
N TYR A 150 1.03 5.49 6.52
CA TYR A 150 0.67 6.47 5.48
C TYR A 150 0.07 7.75 6.09
N MET A 151 -0.88 7.63 7.03
CA MET A 151 -1.50 8.78 7.70
C MET A 151 -0.52 9.57 8.56
N LYS A 152 0.45 8.91 9.20
CA LYS A 152 1.54 9.60 9.92
C LYS A 152 2.46 10.39 8.99
N LEU A 153 2.74 9.85 7.80
CA LEU A 153 3.59 10.51 6.80
C LEU A 153 2.86 11.68 6.09
N TYR A 154 1.56 11.52 5.85
CA TYR A 154 0.70 12.50 5.20
C TYR A 154 -0.50 12.83 6.09
N PRO A 155 -0.29 13.60 7.18
CA PRO A 155 -1.37 13.96 8.07
C PRO A 155 -2.44 14.75 7.29
N LEU A 156 -3.70 14.51 7.65
CA LEU A 156 -4.78 15.41 7.28
C LEU A 156 -4.47 16.75 7.96
N THR A 157 -3.96 17.71 7.18
CA THR A 157 -3.87 19.08 7.66
C THR A 157 -5.27 19.58 7.88
N ASP A 158 -5.77 19.46 9.10
CA ASP A 158 -6.84 20.33 9.60
C ASP A 158 -6.30 21.75 9.50
N LYS A 159 -6.88 22.50 8.56
CA LYS A 159 -6.79 23.95 8.51
C LYS A 159 -8.06 24.52 9.10
#